data_AF-A0A8C5FIL5-F1
#
_entry.id   AF-A0A8C5FIL5-F1
#
_cell.length_a   1.000
_cell.length_b   1.000
_cell.length_c   1.000
_cell.angle_alpha   90.00
_cell.angle_beta   90.00
_cell.angle_gamma   90.00
#
_symmetry.space_group_name_H-M   'P 1'
#
loop_
_entity.id
_entity.type
_entity.pdbx_description
1 polymer ?
#
loop_
_entity_poly.entity_id
_entity_poly.type
_entity_poly.pdbx_seq_one_letter_code
_entity_poly.pdbx_strand_id
1 'polypeptide(L)'
;MEGKKDARGEAHFVGMREELIEAKRSVRTLAGRDVLVIYHLETFYAMDSYCYHEAGALQTGDIELEMQSPHTIQLQHPQELGGKLCIICPNHKYKITLAEGEGLYKDTDPKEKSPVAVWLSKGPKQRVHSITEANGEVYVKLSEDPQRLDSDFYQGERGKVHRANVEEAKAAKAAKALQKKKS
;
A
#
# COMPACT_ATOMS: atom_id res chain seq x y z
N MET A 1 24.54 -28.64 17.34
CA MET A 1 24.33 -27.18 17.43
C MET A 1 22.92 -26.91 16.97
N GLU A 2 21.98 -26.84 17.92
CA GLU A 2 20.58 -26.56 17.64
C GLU A 2 20.43 -25.05 17.47
N GLY A 3 20.01 -24.65 16.26
CA GLY A 3 19.79 -23.25 15.92
C GLY A 3 18.71 -22.65 16.81
N LYS A 4 19.08 -21.60 17.51
CA LYS A 4 18.21 -20.73 18.30
C LYS A 4 17.08 -20.24 17.38
N LYS A 5 15.85 -20.74 17.58
CA LYS A 5 14.65 -20.13 17.00
C LYS A 5 14.47 -18.79 17.70
N ASP A 6 14.90 -17.74 17.05
CA ASP A 6 14.68 -16.39 17.51
C ASP A 6 13.17 -16.14 17.61
N ALA A 7 12.71 -15.67 18.76
CA ALA A 7 11.30 -15.41 19.09
C ALA A 7 10.72 -14.16 18.37
N ARG A 8 11.14 -13.93 17.14
CA ARG A 8 10.67 -12.88 16.24
C ARG A 8 10.09 -13.65 15.05
N GLY A 9 8.77 -13.61 14.84
CA GLY A 9 8.12 -14.34 13.74
C GLY A 9 8.88 -14.25 12.41
N GLU A 10 8.72 -15.26 11.57
CA GLU A 10 9.57 -15.53 10.40
C GLU A 10 9.74 -14.28 9.51
N ALA A 11 10.96 -13.75 9.47
CA ALA A 11 11.33 -12.67 8.57
C ALA A 11 11.72 -13.26 7.21
N HIS A 12 11.13 -12.78 6.13
CA HIS A 12 11.35 -13.29 4.79
C HIS A 12 12.29 -12.36 4.02
N PHE A 13 13.34 -12.91 3.43
CA PHE A 13 14.22 -12.17 2.52
C PHE A 13 13.44 -11.73 1.27
N VAL A 14 13.54 -10.44 0.91
CA VAL A 14 12.83 -9.85 -0.24
C VAL A 14 13.75 -9.30 -1.33
N GLY A 15 15.06 -9.21 -1.07
CA GLY A 15 16.06 -8.79 -2.06
C GLY A 15 17.22 -8.02 -1.44
N MET A 16 18.21 -7.71 -2.29
CA MET A 16 19.29 -6.80 -1.91
C MET A 16 18.79 -5.36 -1.87
N ARG A 17 19.34 -4.57 -0.96
CA ARG A 17 18.95 -3.18 -0.72
C ARG A 17 19.08 -2.36 -1.99
N GLU A 18 20.23 -2.42 -2.65
CA GLU A 18 20.53 -1.64 -3.86
C GLU A 18 19.55 -1.96 -5.00
N GLU A 19 19.25 -3.24 -5.20
CA GLU A 19 18.31 -3.71 -6.22
C GLU A 19 16.88 -3.19 -5.95
N LEU A 20 16.43 -3.23 -4.69
CA LEU A 20 15.09 -2.76 -4.32
C LEU A 20 14.98 -1.23 -4.37
N ILE A 21 16.06 -0.50 -4.05
CA ILE A 21 16.15 0.95 -4.21
C ILE A 21 16.04 1.32 -5.69
N GLU A 22 16.79 0.65 -6.56
CA GLU A 22 16.77 0.87 -8.01
C GLU A 22 15.39 0.58 -8.59
N ALA A 23 14.79 -0.55 -8.21
CA ALA A 23 13.45 -0.93 -8.64
C ALA A 23 12.37 0.04 -8.12
N LYS A 24 12.63 0.73 -6.99
CA LYS A 24 11.69 1.55 -6.18
C LYS A 24 10.49 0.80 -5.63
N ARG A 25 10.01 -0.23 -6.32
CA ARG A 25 8.82 -1.02 -6.00
C ARG A 25 9.01 -2.45 -6.46
N SER A 26 8.58 -3.39 -5.63
CA SER A 26 8.74 -4.81 -5.90
C SER A 26 7.64 -5.60 -5.22
N VAL A 27 6.99 -6.53 -5.93
CA VAL A 27 6.01 -7.44 -5.33
C VAL A 27 6.68 -8.78 -5.00
N ARG A 28 6.39 -9.31 -3.81
CA ARG A 28 6.88 -10.57 -3.30
C ARG A 28 5.74 -11.38 -2.71
N THR A 29 5.66 -12.66 -3.05
CA THR A 29 4.70 -13.59 -2.44
C THR A 29 5.36 -14.23 -1.23
N LEU A 30 4.87 -13.91 -0.03
CA LEU A 30 5.39 -14.36 1.26
C LEU A 30 4.31 -15.18 1.96
N ALA A 31 4.56 -16.45 2.25
CA ALA A 31 3.58 -17.36 2.85
C ALA A 31 2.18 -17.32 2.19
N GLY A 32 2.14 -17.20 0.85
CA GLY A 32 0.90 -17.13 0.07
C GLY A 32 0.21 -15.76 0.04
N ARG A 33 0.84 -14.72 0.58
CA ARG A 33 0.37 -13.33 0.60
C ARG A 33 1.23 -12.47 -0.32
N ASP A 34 0.61 -11.71 -1.21
CA ASP A 34 1.33 -10.83 -2.14
C ASP A 34 1.58 -9.47 -1.48
N VAL A 35 2.85 -9.18 -1.20
CA VAL A 35 3.31 -7.97 -0.52
C VAL A 35 4.02 -7.06 -1.50
N LEU A 36 3.62 -5.79 -1.52
CA LEU A 36 4.30 -4.71 -2.21
C LEU A 36 5.33 -4.07 -1.27
N VAL A 37 6.59 -4.19 -1.64
CA VAL A 37 7.73 -3.47 -1.05
C VAL A 37 7.94 -2.18 -1.84
N ILE A 38 8.07 -1.06 -1.14
CA ILE A 38 8.23 0.28 -1.72
C ILE A 38 9.44 0.94 -1.07
N TYR A 39 10.32 1.51 -1.88
CA TYR A 39 11.34 2.45 -1.43
C TYR A 39 10.94 3.86 -1.87
N HIS A 40 10.71 4.76 -0.92
CA HIS A 40 10.34 6.14 -1.19
C HIS A 40 10.86 7.07 -0.08
N LEU A 41 11.46 8.21 -0.47
CA LEU A 41 12.10 9.16 0.44
C LEU A 41 13.00 8.46 1.47
N GLU A 42 13.94 7.66 0.95
CA GLU A 42 14.95 6.94 1.74
C GLU A 42 14.40 5.93 2.75
N THR A 43 13.11 5.60 2.65
CA THR A 43 12.41 4.72 3.59
C THR A 43 11.79 3.55 2.84
N PHE A 44 11.90 2.36 3.42
CA PHE A 44 11.18 1.18 2.96
C PHE A 44 9.80 1.05 3.63
N TYR A 45 8.81 0.64 2.83
CA TYR A 45 7.46 0.30 3.28
C TYR A 45 7.08 -1.07 2.73
N ALA A 46 6.27 -1.82 3.47
CA ALA A 46 5.74 -3.08 3.02
C ALA A 46 4.24 -3.15 3.34
N MET A 47 3.41 -3.45 2.35
CA MET A 47 1.97 -3.59 2.53
C MET A 47 1.40 -4.62 1.56
N ASP A 48 0.16 -5.03 1.76
CA ASP A 48 -0.58 -5.80 0.77
C ASP A 48 -0.53 -5.15 -0.63
N SER A 49 -0.26 -5.95 -1.67
CA SER A 49 -0.07 -5.44 -3.03
C SER A 49 -1.35 -5.00 -3.74
N TYR A 50 -2.52 -5.41 -3.23
CA TYR A 50 -3.83 -5.14 -3.83
C TYR A 50 -4.65 -4.21 -2.95
N CYS A 51 -5.19 -3.15 -3.54
CA CYS A 51 -6.00 -2.15 -2.88
C CYS A 51 -7.21 -2.77 -2.16
N TYR A 52 -7.41 -2.40 -0.90
CA TYR A 52 -8.54 -2.84 -0.09
C TYR A 52 -9.93 -2.50 -0.66
N HIS A 53 -10.04 -1.55 -1.58
CA HIS A 53 -11.33 -1.15 -2.16
C HIS A 53 -11.85 -2.23 -3.11
N GLU A 54 -11.08 -2.54 -4.15
CA GLU A 54 -11.49 -3.41 -5.27
C GLU A 54 -10.26 -4.03 -5.97
N ALA A 55 -9.30 -4.50 -5.17
CA ALA A 55 -8.13 -5.27 -5.62
C ALA A 55 -7.21 -4.62 -6.67
N GLY A 56 -7.25 -3.29 -6.82
CA GLY A 56 -6.37 -2.58 -7.74
C GLY A 56 -4.89 -2.81 -7.39
N ALA A 57 -4.07 -3.20 -8.37
CA ALA A 57 -2.65 -3.45 -8.16
C ALA A 57 -1.94 -2.15 -7.75
N LEU A 58 -1.58 -2.02 -6.48
CA LEU A 58 -1.01 -0.79 -5.93
C LEU A 58 0.39 -0.51 -6.50
N GLN A 59 1.09 -1.52 -7.03
CA GLN A 59 2.42 -1.37 -7.59
C GLN A 59 2.52 -0.26 -8.66
N THR A 60 1.44 0.02 -9.38
CA THR A 60 1.38 1.06 -10.44
C THR A 60 0.70 2.35 -9.98
N GLY A 61 0.36 2.48 -8.69
CA GLY A 61 -0.29 3.66 -8.12
C GLY A 61 0.68 4.80 -7.83
N ASP A 62 0.31 6.05 -8.07
CA ASP A 62 1.18 7.18 -7.72
C ASP A 62 1.37 7.30 -6.19
N ILE A 63 2.49 7.90 -5.75
CA ILE A 63 2.69 8.25 -4.34
C ILE A 63 2.63 9.78 -4.23
N GLU A 64 1.72 10.27 -3.40
CA GLU A 64 1.54 11.69 -3.11
C GLU A 64 1.70 11.95 -1.61
N LEU A 65 2.15 13.15 -1.26
CA LEU A 65 2.18 13.62 0.11
C LEU A 65 0.88 14.38 0.40
N GLU A 66 0.04 13.84 1.28
CA GLU A 66 -1.14 14.57 1.76
C GLU A 66 -0.82 15.33 3.02
N MET A 67 -0.88 16.66 2.94
CA MET A 67 -0.79 17.52 4.11
C MET A 67 -2.09 17.42 4.91
N GLN A 68 -1.99 17.10 6.20
CA GLN A 68 -3.07 17.41 7.13
C GLN A 68 -3.22 18.93 7.24
N SER A 69 -4.44 19.41 7.51
CA SER A 69 -4.82 20.83 7.53
C SER A 69 -3.76 21.73 8.22
N PRO A 70 -3.47 22.95 7.71
CA PRO A 70 -2.31 23.77 8.08
C PRO A 70 -2.29 24.36 9.51
N HIS A 71 -2.96 23.76 10.50
CA HIS A 71 -2.98 24.28 11.87
C HIS A 71 -1.78 23.85 12.75
N THR A 72 -0.78 23.16 12.20
CA THR A 72 0.47 22.86 12.92
C THR A 72 1.69 23.17 12.05
N ILE A 73 2.28 24.35 12.26
CA ILE A 73 3.57 24.76 11.69
C ILE A 73 4.67 24.53 12.73
N GLN A 74 5.79 23.95 12.26
CA GLN A 74 7.17 23.95 12.80
C GLN A 74 7.77 22.58 13.16
N LEU A 75 7.96 21.66 12.20
CA LEU A 75 9.01 20.63 12.27
C LEU A 75 9.59 20.35 10.87
N GLN A 76 10.79 19.79 10.78
CA GLN A 76 11.67 19.93 9.61
C GLN A 76 11.61 18.76 8.61
N HIS A 77 10.70 17.78 8.77
CA HIS A 77 10.37 16.78 7.74
C HIS A 77 8.87 16.74 7.38
N PRO A 78 8.49 16.39 6.13
CA PRO A 78 7.08 16.34 5.72
C PRO A 78 6.23 15.37 6.54
N GLN A 79 6.78 14.22 6.99
CA GLN A 79 6.08 13.32 7.91
C GLN A 79 5.97 13.89 9.34
N GLU A 80 6.93 14.71 9.77
CA GLU A 80 6.92 15.39 11.07
C GLU A 80 5.99 16.62 11.09
N LEU A 81 5.63 17.14 9.90
CA LEU A 81 4.68 18.24 9.68
C LEU A 81 3.22 17.76 9.55
N GLY A 82 2.92 16.51 9.89
CA GLY A 82 1.59 15.92 9.73
C GLY A 82 1.25 15.52 8.29
N GLY A 83 2.22 15.51 7.37
CA GLY A 83 2.03 15.00 6.01
C GLY A 83 2.04 13.48 5.98
N LYS A 84 1.01 12.85 5.41
CA LYS A 84 0.95 11.40 5.21
C LYS A 84 1.29 11.06 3.77
N LEU A 85 2.40 10.34 3.56
CA LEU A 85 2.69 9.72 2.26
C LEU A 85 1.63 8.68 1.96
N CYS A 86 1.00 8.80 0.79
CA CYS A 86 -0.11 7.96 0.38
C CYS A 86 0.16 7.34 -0.98
N ILE A 87 -0.04 6.03 -1.10
CA ILE A 87 -0.19 5.40 -2.40
C ILE A 87 -1.62 5.54 -2.89
N ILE A 88 -1.77 5.88 -4.17
CA ILE A 88 -3.05 6.13 -4.81
C ILE A 88 -3.40 4.92 -5.65
N CYS A 89 -4.52 4.27 -5.32
CA CYS A 89 -5.01 3.15 -6.10
C CYS A 89 -5.21 3.57 -7.57
N PRO A 90 -4.56 2.91 -8.55
CA PRO A 90 -4.62 3.33 -9.94
C PRO A 90 -6.04 3.22 -10.51
N ASN A 91 -6.85 2.27 -10.02
CA ASN A 91 -8.21 2.03 -10.50
C ASN A 91 -9.20 3.12 -10.02
N HIS A 92 -9.20 3.46 -8.72
CA HIS A 92 -10.29 4.22 -8.09
C HIS A 92 -9.82 5.45 -7.30
N LYS A 93 -8.52 5.75 -7.31
CA LYS A 93 -7.91 6.92 -6.68
C LYS A 93 -8.07 7.00 -5.15
N TYR A 94 -8.40 5.88 -4.51
CA TYR A 94 -8.33 5.74 -3.06
C TYR A 94 -6.90 5.97 -2.58
N LYS A 95 -6.75 6.83 -1.57
CA LYS A 95 -5.44 7.16 -0.96
C LYS A 95 -5.23 6.31 0.28
N ILE A 96 -4.09 5.63 0.34
CA ILE A 96 -3.73 4.70 1.41
C ILE A 96 -2.39 5.12 1.99
N THR A 97 -2.32 5.37 3.29
CA THR A 97 -1.06 5.81 3.92
C THR A 97 -0.01 4.70 3.88
N LEU A 98 1.24 5.04 3.54
CA LEU A 98 2.31 4.07 3.41
C LEU A 98 2.71 3.44 4.75
N ALA A 99 2.71 4.25 5.80
CA ALA A 99 3.16 3.84 7.14
C ALA A 99 2.12 3.03 7.91
N GLU A 100 0.84 3.39 7.79
CA GLU A 100 -0.23 2.86 8.66
C GLU A 100 -1.33 2.12 7.89
N GLY A 101 -1.32 2.19 6.56
CA GLY A 101 -2.31 1.55 5.72
C GLY A 101 -3.72 2.14 5.87
N GLU A 102 -3.82 3.40 6.31
CA GLU A 102 -5.10 4.07 6.52
C GLU A 102 -5.74 4.47 5.20
N GLY A 103 -7.03 4.22 5.04
CA GLY A 103 -7.80 4.74 3.91
C GLY A 103 -8.22 6.19 4.17
N LEU A 104 -7.68 7.13 3.40
CA LEU A 104 -8.03 8.55 3.54
C LEU A 104 -9.21 8.94 2.65
N TYR A 105 -10.01 9.89 3.12
CA TYR A 105 -11.10 10.50 2.36
C TYR A 105 -11.20 11.99 2.67
N LYS A 106 -11.75 12.77 1.73
CA LYS A 106 -12.08 14.17 1.97
C LYS A 106 -13.51 14.28 2.46
N ASP A 107 -13.71 15.12 3.47
CA ASP A 107 -15.03 15.53 3.92
C ASP A 107 -15.06 17.04 4.14
N THR A 108 -16.26 17.60 4.18
CA THR A 108 -16.50 19.04 4.36
C THR A 108 -17.56 19.18 5.43
N ASP A 109 -17.30 19.95 6.49
CA ASP A 109 -18.35 20.22 7.47
C ASP A 109 -19.40 21.17 6.86
N PRO A 110 -20.64 20.72 6.64
CA PRO A 110 -21.68 21.55 6.04
C PRO A 110 -22.13 22.70 6.96
N LYS A 111 -21.73 22.70 8.25
CA LYS A 111 -22.09 23.74 9.22
C LYS A 111 -21.14 24.94 9.18
N GLU A 112 -19.97 24.82 8.54
CA GLU A 112 -19.03 25.93 8.40
C GLU A 112 -19.52 26.94 7.36
N LYS A 113 -19.31 28.23 7.63
CA LYS A 113 -19.68 29.31 6.70
C LYS A 113 -18.87 29.29 5.39
N SER A 114 -17.71 28.65 5.39
CA SER A 114 -16.85 28.47 4.21
C SER A 114 -16.22 27.08 4.27
N PRO A 115 -16.96 26.03 3.89
CA PRO A 115 -16.53 24.65 4.04
C PRO A 115 -15.22 24.39 3.28
N VAL A 116 -14.17 24.02 4.01
CA VAL A 116 -12.92 23.56 3.42
C VAL A 116 -12.87 22.04 3.52
N ALA A 117 -12.52 21.38 2.41
CA ALA A 117 -12.38 19.93 2.41
C ALA A 117 -11.16 19.52 3.24
N VAL A 118 -11.39 18.74 4.29
CA VAL A 118 -10.36 18.20 5.18
C VAL A 118 -10.14 16.72 4.90
N TRP A 119 -8.89 16.28 5.04
CA TRP A 119 -8.55 14.86 4.99
C TRP A 119 -8.88 14.19 6.31
N LEU A 120 -9.67 13.14 6.25
CA LEU A 120 -10.05 12.28 7.36
C LEU A 120 -9.59 10.84 7.11
N SER A 121 -9.48 10.06 8.18
CA SER A 121 -9.05 8.67 8.13
C SER A 121 -10.22 7.72 8.39
N LYS A 122 -10.29 6.62 7.62
CA LYS A 122 -11.16 5.47 7.88
C LYS A 122 -10.52 4.45 8.83
N GLY A 123 -9.38 4.81 9.44
CA GLY A 123 -8.50 3.89 10.14
C GLY A 123 -7.75 2.94 9.19
N PRO A 124 -6.99 1.98 9.72
CA PRO A 124 -6.27 0.98 8.94
C PRO A 124 -7.24 0.17 8.07
N LYS A 125 -6.96 0.14 6.76
CA LYS A 125 -7.74 -0.59 5.75
C LYS A 125 -6.87 -1.52 4.92
N GLN A 126 -5.62 -1.13 4.72
CA GLN A 126 -4.58 -1.88 4.05
C GLN A 126 -3.61 -2.44 5.09
N ARG A 127 -3.34 -3.76 5.07
CA ARG A 127 -2.37 -4.34 6.00
C ARG A 127 -0.96 -3.91 5.61
N VAL A 128 -0.27 -3.30 6.58
CA VAL A 128 1.17 -3.01 6.55
C VAL A 128 1.94 -4.13 7.24
N HIS A 129 3.17 -4.34 6.79
CA HIS A 129 4.12 -5.33 7.28
C HIS A 129 5.39 -4.64 7.74
N SER A 130 6.10 -5.26 8.68
CA SER A 130 7.36 -4.70 9.16
C SER A 130 8.48 -5.00 8.17
N ILE A 131 9.39 -4.05 7.99
CA ILE A 131 10.57 -4.20 7.14
C ILE A 131 11.82 -3.96 7.98
N THR A 132 12.86 -4.76 7.75
CA THR A 132 14.15 -4.64 8.43
C THR A 132 15.28 -4.77 7.42
N GLU A 133 16.27 -3.90 7.52
CA GLU A 133 17.49 -3.93 6.72
C GLU A 133 18.64 -4.48 7.57
N ALA A 134 19.39 -5.44 7.04
CA ALA A 134 20.58 -6.00 7.71
C ALA A 134 21.60 -6.42 6.67
N ASN A 135 22.87 -6.01 6.81
CA ASN A 135 23.97 -6.43 5.93
C ASN A 135 23.73 -6.22 4.42
N GLY A 136 23.01 -5.15 4.03
CA GLY A 136 22.66 -4.90 2.62
C GLY A 136 21.47 -5.72 2.11
N GLU A 137 20.83 -6.50 2.97
CA GLU A 137 19.67 -7.31 2.65
C GLU A 137 18.42 -6.70 3.28
N VAL A 138 17.28 -6.86 2.60
CA VAL A 138 15.98 -6.39 3.09
C VAL A 138 15.09 -7.58 3.40
N TYR A 139 14.45 -7.52 4.56
CA TYR A 139 13.55 -8.56 5.05
C TYR A 139 12.19 -7.98 5.39
N VAL A 140 11.13 -8.74 5.10
CA VAL A 140 9.76 -8.41 5.50
C VAL A 140 9.27 -9.42 6.52
N LYS A 141 8.78 -8.93 7.65
CA LYS A 141 8.01 -9.72 8.61
C LYS A 141 6.53 -9.45 8.42
N LEU A 142 5.76 -10.49 8.10
CA LEU A 142 4.31 -10.38 7.97
C LEU A 142 3.67 -9.93 9.29
N SER A 143 2.63 -9.10 9.19
CA SER A 143 1.93 -8.58 10.36
C SER A 143 1.09 -9.70 10.99
N GLU A 144 1.28 -9.89 12.29
CA GLU A 144 0.56 -10.87 13.11
C GLU A 144 -0.67 -10.25 13.80
N ASP A 145 -1.01 -9.00 13.47
CA ASP A 145 -2.17 -8.30 14.07
C ASP A 145 -3.46 -9.10 13.78
N PRO A 146 -4.18 -9.57 14.83
CA PRO A 146 -5.38 -10.39 14.68
C PRO A 146 -6.56 -9.61 14.11
N GLN A 147 -6.53 -8.27 14.13
CA GLN A 147 -7.59 -7.46 13.54
C GLN A 147 -7.65 -7.73 12.04
N ARG A 148 -8.80 -8.21 11.58
CA ARG A 148 -9.06 -8.38 10.15
C ARG A 148 -9.23 -7.01 9.49
N LEU A 149 -8.47 -6.78 8.44
CA LEU A 149 -8.53 -5.58 7.60
C LEU A 149 -9.17 -5.91 6.25
N ASP A 150 -9.71 -4.88 5.59
CA ASP A 150 -10.43 -5.04 4.32
C ASP A 150 -9.52 -5.66 3.23
N SER A 151 -8.22 -5.30 3.21
CA SER A 151 -7.25 -5.88 2.27
C SER A 151 -7.01 -7.38 2.45
N ASP A 152 -7.25 -7.96 3.63
CA ASP A 152 -7.09 -9.41 3.87
C ASP A 152 -8.01 -10.24 2.96
N PHE A 153 -9.18 -9.70 2.59
CA PHE A 153 -10.08 -10.36 1.66
C PHE A 153 -9.38 -10.68 0.34
N TYR A 154 -8.59 -9.74 -0.19
CA TYR A 154 -7.86 -9.88 -1.43
C TYR A 154 -6.61 -10.74 -1.31
N GLN A 155 -6.22 -11.20 -0.13
CA GLN A 155 -5.12 -12.15 0.00
C GLN A 155 -5.63 -13.60 0.07
N GLY A 156 -6.87 -13.79 0.53
CA GLY A 156 -7.52 -15.11 0.60
C GLY A 156 -8.01 -15.65 -0.75
N GLU A 157 -8.39 -16.93 -0.76
CA GLU A 157 -8.86 -17.66 -1.95
C GLU A 157 -9.99 -16.95 -2.70
N ARG A 158 -11.02 -16.46 -1.99
CA ARG A 158 -12.11 -15.71 -2.61
C ARG A 158 -11.63 -14.42 -3.28
N GLY A 159 -10.66 -13.76 -2.65
CA GLY A 159 -10.00 -12.58 -3.21
C GLY A 159 -9.21 -12.89 -4.46
N LYS A 160 -8.51 -14.04 -4.52
CA LYS A 160 -7.77 -14.50 -5.70
C LYS A 160 -8.68 -14.71 -6.90
N VAL A 161 -9.81 -15.38 -6.69
CA VAL A 161 -10.84 -15.54 -7.73
C VAL A 161 -11.37 -14.17 -8.19
N HIS A 162 -11.66 -13.27 -7.26
CA HIS A 162 -12.11 -11.91 -7.62
C HIS A 162 -11.07 -11.16 -8.47
N ARG A 163 -9.78 -11.21 -8.10
CA ARG A 163 -8.70 -10.58 -8.87
C ARG A 163 -8.60 -11.14 -10.28
N ALA A 164 -8.63 -12.47 -10.43
CA ALA A 164 -8.59 -13.11 -11.73
C ALA A 164 -9.73 -12.62 -12.64
N ASN A 165 -10.95 -12.56 -12.11
CA ASN A 165 -12.12 -12.08 -12.84
C ASN A 165 -11.99 -10.61 -13.26
N VAL A 166 -11.47 -9.74 -12.37
CA VAL A 166 -11.27 -8.31 -12.67
C VAL A 166 -10.23 -8.14 -13.78
N GLU A 167 -9.11 -8.86 -13.72
CA GLU A 167 -8.05 -8.78 -14.72
C GLU A 167 -8.50 -9.33 -16.08
N GLU A 168 -9.25 -10.44 -16.11
CA GLU A 168 -9.87 -10.96 -17.34
C GLU A 168 -10.82 -9.94 -17.97
N ALA A 169 -11.69 -9.32 -17.15
CA ALA A 169 -12.62 -8.30 -17.64
C ALA A 169 -11.89 -7.06 -18.19
N LYS A 170 -10.79 -6.64 -17.57
CA LYS A 170 -9.94 -5.55 -18.07
C LYS A 170 -9.27 -5.92 -19.40
N ALA A 171 -8.70 -7.12 -19.51
CA ALA A 171 -8.07 -7.61 -20.74
C ALA A 171 -9.09 -7.67 -21.90
N ALA A 172 -10.29 -8.18 -21.64
CA ALA A 172 -11.36 -8.22 -22.63
C ALA A 172 -11.80 -6.80 -23.10
N LYS A 173 -11.90 -5.84 -22.18
CA LYS A 173 -12.19 -4.43 -22.53
C LYS A 173 -11.07 -3.81 -23.35
N ALA A 174 -9.82 -4.04 -22.99
CA ALA A 174 -8.65 -3.54 -23.73
C ALA A 174 -8.59 -4.12 -25.16
N ALA A 175 -8.83 -5.42 -25.32
CA ALA A 175 -8.88 -6.07 -26.62
C ALA A 175 -9.99 -5.48 -27.52
N LYS A 176 -11.19 -5.26 -26.97
CA LYS A 176 -12.30 -4.62 -27.70
C LYS A 176 -11.97 -3.17 -28.10
N ALA A 177 -11.33 -2.40 -27.24
CA ALA A 177 -10.90 -1.03 -27.55
C ALA A 177 -9.85 -1.00 -28.67
N LEU A 178 -8.92 -1.97 -28.69
CA LEU A 178 -7.91 -2.08 -29.75
C LEU A 178 -8.53 -2.47 -31.10
N GLN A 179 -9.51 -3.38 -31.10
CA GLN A 179 -10.24 -3.75 -32.33
C GLN A 179 -10.99 -2.55 -32.92
N LYS A 180 -11.66 -1.75 -32.08
CA LYS A 180 -12.34 -0.52 -32.51
C LYS A 180 -11.42 0.56 -33.08
N LYS A 181 -10.15 0.60 -32.67
CA LYS A 181 -9.16 1.56 -33.19
C LYS A 181 -8.57 1.14 -34.55
N LYS A 182 -8.79 -0.11 -34.97
CA LYS A 182 -8.30 -0.68 -36.23
C LYS A 182 -9.39 -0.77 -37.32
N SER A 183 -10.62 -0.40 -36.99
CA SER A 183 -11.77 -0.28 -37.91
C SER A 183 -12.03 1.19 -38.20
#